data_AF-A0A2H0WJQ1-F1
#
_entry.id   AF-A0A2H0WJQ1-F1
#
_cell.length_a   1.000
_cell.length_b   1.000
_cell.length_c   1.000
_cell.angle_alpha   90.00
_cell.angle_beta   90.00
_cell.angle_gamma   90.00
#
_symmetry.space_group_name_H-M   'P 1'
#
loop_
_entity.id
_entity.type
_entity.pdbx_description
1 polymer ?
#
loop_
_entity_poly.entity_id
_entity_poly.type
_entity_poly.pdbx_seq_one_letter_code
_entity_poly.pdbx_strand_id
1 'polypeptide(L)'
;PYLLEAASTELHVGDSKVFVMCHPNQRWNQKKAASFGFLHLGSASDHAVLFEKVESWATRQGAEILYGPINYSTFFDYRLRLDDFKRPPFRGEPYNSNQDVDALLRVNFVQDLLFESCFLDDKEALRTMITKNSEHIDGIEKKLNFTLQPLSFDLWKEMLPSFHRVTNEIFKDNAAFVPISMDLFKRVFNEQFFSQVCLKSSLMAMDPAGNLVGYCLNFSSPENSKTLLIKTAGFLPQARNMGLSFIYLLFQSLSRALPDYNSFVFCLMKKGNFPSLLSSDLNLRTTNYALFSKRLLAG
;
A
#
# COMPACT_ATOMS: atom_id res chain seq x y z
N PRO A 1 19.94 4.00 -6.95
CA PRO A 1 20.86 4.27 -5.82
C PRO A 1 20.62 3.36 -4.61
N TYR A 2 19.42 3.35 -4.02
CA TYR A 2 19.15 2.63 -2.76
C TYR A 2 19.44 1.11 -2.80
N LEU A 3 19.11 0.43 -3.91
CA LEU A 3 19.38 -1.01 -4.03
C LEU A 3 20.86 -1.35 -4.27
N LEU A 4 21.68 -0.39 -4.70
CA LEU A 4 23.09 -0.64 -5.02
C LEU A 4 23.98 -0.68 -3.77
N GLU A 5 23.52 -0.09 -2.66
CA GLU A 5 24.27 0.00 -1.41
C GLU A 5 23.82 -1.03 -0.37
N ALA A 6 22.73 -1.74 -0.62
CA ALA A 6 22.24 -2.75 0.30
C ALA A 6 23.05 -4.04 0.17
N ALA A 7 23.52 -4.57 1.30
CA ALA A 7 23.95 -5.96 1.34
C ALA A 7 22.72 -6.84 1.13
N SER A 8 22.82 -7.84 0.26
CA SER A 8 21.71 -8.78 0.02
C SER A 8 22.20 -10.16 -0.37
N THR A 9 21.41 -11.18 -0.08
CA THR A 9 21.64 -12.56 -0.55
C THR A 9 20.33 -13.31 -0.67
N GLU A 10 20.31 -14.36 -1.49
CA GLU A 10 19.29 -15.40 -1.44
C GLU A 10 19.75 -16.51 -0.49
N LEU A 11 18.84 -17.06 0.31
CA LEU A 11 19.09 -18.17 1.23
C LEU A 11 18.13 -19.31 0.95
N HIS A 12 18.61 -20.54 1.06
CA HIS A 12 17.86 -21.75 0.73
C HIS A 12 18.05 -22.86 1.77
N VAL A 13 16.99 -23.65 1.96
CA VAL A 13 16.97 -24.94 2.68
C VAL A 13 15.91 -25.81 2.01
N GLY A 14 16.32 -26.96 1.46
CA GLY A 14 15.43 -27.79 0.64
C GLY A 14 14.83 -26.98 -0.51
N ASP A 15 13.51 -27.05 -0.66
CA ASP A 15 12.74 -26.27 -1.64
C ASP A 15 12.38 -24.87 -1.13
N SER A 16 12.67 -24.55 0.14
CA SER A 16 12.37 -23.23 0.70
C SER A 16 13.45 -22.20 0.33
N LYS A 17 13.04 -20.99 -0.04
CA LYS A 17 13.93 -19.87 -0.36
C LYS A 17 13.41 -18.53 0.11
N VAL A 18 14.34 -17.62 0.39
CA VAL A 18 14.04 -16.25 0.82
C VAL A 18 15.15 -15.32 0.40
N PHE A 19 14.78 -14.13 -0.06
CA PHE A 19 15.71 -13.04 -0.32
C PHE A 19 15.79 -12.16 0.91
N VAL A 20 17.01 -11.84 1.35
CA VAL A 20 17.27 -10.99 2.51
C VAL A 20 18.13 -9.80 2.09
N MET A 21 17.83 -8.64 2.68
CA MET A 21 18.48 -7.38 2.36
C MET A 21 18.68 -6.55 3.62
N CYS A 22 19.83 -5.89 3.75
CA CYS A 22 20.12 -4.95 4.82
C CYS A 22 20.73 -3.70 4.20
N HIS A 23 19.96 -2.60 4.22
CA HIS A 23 20.45 -1.31 3.75
C HIS A 23 21.01 -0.50 4.94
N PRO A 24 22.17 0.18 4.81
CA PRO A 24 22.82 0.86 5.93
C PRO A 24 21.94 1.88 6.65
N ASN A 25 21.05 2.55 5.91
CA ASN A 25 20.15 3.57 6.44
C ASN A 25 18.73 3.05 6.75
N GLN A 26 18.44 1.77 6.49
CA GLN A 26 17.12 1.23 6.81
C GLN A 26 16.96 1.15 8.32
N ARG A 27 15.84 1.70 8.79
CA ARG A 27 15.44 1.62 10.19
C ARG A 27 14.05 1.01 10.30
N TRP A 28 13.83 0.32 11.40
CA TRP A 28 12.52 -0.16 11.83
C TRP A 28 12.37 0.13 13.32
N ASN A 29 11.41 0.99 13.68
CA ASN A 29 11.26 1.50 15.05
C ASN A 29 12.60 2.00 15.63
N GLN A 30 13.29 2.85 14.86
CA GLN A 30 14.62 3.44 15.17
C GLN A 30 15.81 2.47 15.25
N LYS A 31 15.59 1.16 15.10
CA LYS A 31 16.65 0.14 15.11
C LYS A 31 17.19 -0.14 13.72
N LYS A 32 18.47 -0.53 13.61
CA LYS A 32 19.02 -0.98 12.33
C LYS A 32 18.31 -2.26 11.90
N ALA A 33 17.79 -2.27 10.68
CA ALA A 33 16.87 -3.32 10.24
C ALA A 33 17.36 -4.02 8.97
N ALA A 34 17.07 -5.32 8.91
CA ALA A 34 17.11 -6.09 7.68
C ALA A 34 15.68 -6.48 7.29
N SER A 35 15.44 -6.57 5.99
CA SER A 35 14.16 -7.01 5.42
C SER A 35 14.32 -8.36 4.76
N PHE A 36 13.26 -9.16 4.78
CA PHE A 36 13.16 -10.37 3.96
C PHE A 36 11.95 -10.29 3.03
N GLY A 37 12.04 -10.93 1.87
CA GLY A 37 11.01 -10.94 0.82
C GLY A 37 11.24 -12.07 -0.16
N PHE A 38 10.47 -12.09 -1.25
CA PHE A 38 10.48 -13.15 -2.27
C PHE A 38 10.36 -14.54 -1.63
N LEU A 39 9.53 -14.62 -0.59
CA LEU A 39 9.37 -15.78 0.26
C LEU A 39 8.72 -16.91 -0.54
N HIS A 40 9.36 -18.07 -0.56
CA HIS A 40 8.78 -19.30 -1.05
C HIS A 40 9.09 -20.39 -0.03
N LEU A 41 8.04 -20.95 0.57
CA LEU A 41 8.14 -21.94 1.63
C LEU A 41 7.76 -23.31 1.09
N GLY A 42 8.74 -24.22 1.08
CA GLY A 42 8.54 -25.64 0.82
C GLY A 42 8.14 -26.38 2.09
N SER A 43 8.77 -27.53 2.36
CA SER A 43 8.46 -28.38 3.52
C SER A 43 8.56 -27.62 4.85
N ALA A 44 7.58 -27.86 5.73
CA ALA A 44 7.55 -27.27 7.08
C ALA A 44 8.77 -27.63 7.94
N SER A 45 9.43 -28.76 7.66
CA SER A 45 10.68 -29.18 8.32
C SER A 45 11.83 -28.18 8.12
N ASP A 46 11.80 -27.44 7.02
CA ASP A 46 12.94 -26.62 6.57
C ASP A 46 12.85 -25.19 7.11
N HIS A 47 11.66 -24.77 7.55
CA HIS A 47 11.37 -23.38 7.90
C HIS A 47 12.26 -22.88 9.05
N ALA A 48 12.44 -23.68 10.10
CA ALA A 48 13.26 -23.31 11.24
C ALA A 48 14.73 -23.05 10.84
N VAL A 49 15.32 -23.98 10.08
CA VAL A 49 16.70 -23.88 9.60
C VAL A 49 16.87 -22.72 8.62
N LEU A 50 15.87 -22.49 7.75
CA LEU A 50 15.89 -21.36 6.82
C LEU A 50 15.92 -20.02 7.59
N PHE A 51 15.03 -19.84 8.57
CA PHE A 51 14.97 -18.60 9.31
C PHE A 51 16.14 -18.41 10.27
N GLU A 52 16.74 -19.48 10.79
CA GLU A 52 18.03 -19.39 11.51
C GLU A 52 19.16 -18.84 10.61
N LYS A 53 19.23 -19.27 9.34
CA LYS A 53 20.18 -18.72 8.36
C LYS A 53 19.90 -17.25 8.08
N VAL A 54 18.62 -16.87 7.94
CA VAL A 54 18.18 -15.48 7.73
C VAL A 54 18.61 -14.60 8.89
N GLU A 55 18.32 -15.02 10.12
CA GLU A 55 18.68 -14.32 11.36
C GLU A 55 20.21 -14.17 11.48
N SER A 56 20.94 -15.27 11.29
CA SER A 56 22.40 -15.26 11.33
C SER A 56 23.02 -14.31 10.30
N TRP A 57 22.48 -14.29 9.07
CA TRP A 57 22.95 -13.37 8.05
C TRP A 57 22.65 -11.91 8.43
N ALA A 58 21.44 -11.62 8.90
CA ALA A 58 21.02 -10.28 9.27
C ALA A 58 21.83 -9.73 10.47
N THR A 59 22.08 -10.55 11.49
CA THR A 59 22.93 -10.19 12.63
C THR A 59 24.35 -9.87 12.19
N ARG A 60 24.93 -10.62 11.24
CA ARG A 60 26.26 -10.29 10.66
C ARG A 60 26.28 -8.98 9.88
N GLN A 61 25.16 -8.55 9.30
CA GLN A 61 25.01 -7.22 8.72
C GLN A 61 24.80 -6.12 9.77
N GLY A 62 24.74 -6.49 11.06
CA GLY A 62 24.50 -5.59 12.18
C GLY A 62 23.05 -5.15 12.32
N ALA A 63 22.09 -5.90 11.76
CA ALA A 63 20.68 -5.64 12.01
C ALA A 63 20.31 -6.09 13.43
N GLU A 64 19.40 -5.35 14.06
CA GLU A 64 18.81 -5.67 15.38
C GLU A 64 17.39 -6.21 15.25
N ILE A 65 16.80 -6.06 14.06
CA ILE A 65 15.41 -6.46 13.77
C ILE A 65 15.29 -6.91 12.32
N LEU A 66 14.53 -7.98 12.13
CA LEU A 66 14.05 -8.44 10.85
C LEU A 66 12.60 -8.03 10.65
N TYR A 67 12.24 -7.63 9.44
CA TYR A 67 10.83 -7.39 9.07
C TYR A 67 10.53 -7.87 7.64
N GLY A 68 9.27 -8.24 7.38
CA GLY A 68 8.85 -8.79 6.11
C GLY A 68 7.55 -9.60 6.19
N PRO A 69 7.11 -10.23 5.08
CA PRO A 69 7.76 -10.21 3.79
C PRO A 69 7.55 -8.89 3.04
N ILE A 70 8.60 -8.38 2.41
CA ILE A 70 8.58 -7.19 1.56
C ILE A 70 9.54 -7.37 0.37
N ASN A 71 9.01 -7.29 -0.84
CA ASN A 71 9.80 -7.47 -2.06
C ASN A 71 10.50 -6.14 -2.41
N TYR A 72 11.73 -5.95 -1.92
CA TYR A 72 12.54 -4.72 -2.06
C TYR A 72 12.00 -3.46 -1.38
N SER A 73 10.75 -3.08 -1.63
CA SER A 73 10.14 -1.86 -1.12
C SER A 73 8.61 -1.95 -1.10
N THR A 74 7.96 -0.96 -0.51
CA THR A 74 6.49 -0.85 -0.45
C THR A 74 5.84 -0.58 -1.81
N PHE A 75 6.62 -0.43 -2.89
CA PHE A 75 6.13 -0.31 -4.27
C PHE A 75 5.85 -1.66 -4.94
N PHE A 76 6.30 -2.77 -4.35
CA PHE A 76 6.05 -4.13 -4.83
C PHE A 76 5.21 -4.91 -3.81
N ASP A 77 5.13 -6.23 -3.94
CA ASP A 77 4.39 -7.05 -2.99
C ASP A 77 5.02 -6.98 -1.60
N TYR A 78 4.19 -6.67 -0.61
CA TYR A 78 4.57 -6.70 0.79
C TYR A 78 3.37 -7.04 1.63
N ARG A 79 3.65 -7.67 2.79
CA ARG A 79 2.70 -8.17 3.78
C ARG A 79 2.01 -9.49 3.36
N LEU A 80 1.48 -10.23 4.32
CA LEU A 80 0.68 -11.44 4.09
C LEU A 80 -0.79 -11.21 4.45
N ARG A 81 -1.69 -11.82 3.71
CA ARG A 81 -3.11 -11.98 4.07
C ARG A 81 -3.23 -12.93 5.27
N LEU A 82 -4.09 -12.57 6.21
CA LEU A 82 -4.30 -13.31 7.47
C LEU A 82 -5.59 -14.12 7.49
N ASP A 83 -6.56 -13.77 6.65
CA ASP A 83 -7.89 -14.38 6.60
C ASP A 83 -8.43 -14.41 5.16
N ASP A 84 -9.63 -14.97 4.97
CA ASP A 84 -10.32 -15.01 3.67
C ASP A 84 -9.46 -15.56 2.50
N PHE A 85 -8.69 -16.63 2.79
CA PHE A 85 -7.80 -17.28 1.83
C PHE A 85 -8.53 -17.92 0.64
N LYS A 86 -9.84 -18.16 0.76
CA LYS A 86 -10.67 -18.75 -0.30
C LYS A 86 -11.06 -17.73 -1.37
N ARG A 87 -11.06 -16.43 -1.05
CA ARG A 87 -11.41 -15.38 -2.00
C ARG A 87 -10.22 -15.12 -2.94
N PRO A 88 -10.45 -15.06 -4.27
CA PRO A 88 -9.43 -14.64 -5.22
C PRO A 88 -8.81 -13.28 -4.84
N PRO A 89 -7.48 -13.10 -4.98
CA PRO A 89 -6.85 -11.80 -4.78
C PRO A 89 -7.35 -10.78 -5.81
N PHE A 90 -7.54 -9.53 -5.41
CA PHE A 90 -7.63 -8.42 -6.37
C PHE A 90 -6.23 -7.95 -6.78
N ARG A 91 -6.15 -7.08 -7.80
CA ARG A 91 -4.89 -6.51 -8.31
C ARG A 91 -3.96 -5.96 -7.22
N GLY A 92 -2.83 -6.64 -7.05
CA GLY A 92 -1.76 -6.30 -6.10
C GLY A 92 -2.17 -6.45 -4.64
N GLU A 93 -3.19 -7.27 -4.36
CA GLU A 93 -3.41 -7.89 -3.06
C GLU A 93 -2.41 -9.06 -2.89
N PRO A 94 -1.83 -9.27 -1.69
CA PRO A 94 -0.99 -10.43 -1.48
C PRO A 94 -1.77 -11.73 -1.70
N TYR A 95 -1.06 -12.70 -2.28
CA TYR A 95 -1.51 -14.06 -2.47
C TYR A 95 -0.57 -15.01 -1.73
N ASN A 96 -1.07 -15.56 -0.63
CA ASN A 96 -0.36 -16.51 0.22
C ASN A 96 -1.36 -17.50 0.81
N SER A 97 -0.84 -18.63 1.27
CA SER A 97 -1.59 -19.61 2.04
C SER A 97 -1.64 -19.21 3.52
N ASN A 98 -2.53 -19.84 4.28
CA ASN A 98 -2.48 -19.77 5.75
C ASN A 98 -1.20 -20.42 6.31
N GLN A 99 -0.64 -21.41 5.61
CA GLN A 99 0.61 -22.07 6.01
C GLN A 99 1.81 -21.12 6.02
N ASP A 100 1.83 -20.12 5.12
CA ASP A 100 2.88 -19.10 5.08
C ASP A 100 2.85 -18.21 6.33
N VAL A 101 1.65 -17.87 6.81
CA VAL A 101 1.45 -17.13 8.06
C VAL A 101 1.88 -17.99 9.25
N ASP A 102 1.42 -19.24 9.31
CA ASP A 102 1.75 -20.17 10.40
C ASP A 102 3.26 -20.43 10.47
N ALA A 103 3.95 -20.48 9.32
CA ALA A 103 5.40 -20.65 9.26
C ALA A 103 6.15 -19.51 9.96
N LEU A 104 5.79 -18.25 9.69
CA LEU A 104 6.40 -17.10 10.35
C LEU A 104 6.13 -17.10 11.85
N LEU A 105 4.90 -17.42 12.26
CA LEU A 105 4.55 -17.51 13.67
C LEU A 105 5.35 -18.61 14.39
N ARG A 106 5.53 -19.79 13.77
CA ARG A 106 6.32 -20.90 14.33
C ARG A 106 7.78 -20.56 14.56
N VAL A 107 8.36 -19.67 13.75
CA VAL A 107 9.75 -19.18 13.92
C VAL A 107 9.83 -17.86 14.70
N ASN A 108 8.80 -17.56 15.51
CA ASN A 108 8.74 -16.45 16.45
C ASN A 108 8.72 -15.04 15.83
N PHE A 109 8.21 -14.91 14.60
CA PHE A 109 7.81 -13.59 14.10
C PHE A 109 6.47 -13.17 14.71
N VAL A 110 6.29 -11.86 14.90
CA VAL A 110 5.04 -11.26 15.35
C VAL A 110 4.43 -10.42 14.23
N GLN A 111 3.10 -10.32 14.21
CA GLN A 111 2.41 -9.36 13.35
C GLN A 111 2.67 -7.94 13.88
N ASP A 112 3.37 -7.10 13.12
CA ASP A 112 3.85 -5.78 13.59
C ASP A 112 3.03 -4.64 12.97
N LEU A 113 2.99 -4.56 11.63
CA LEU A 113 2.11 -3.61 10.94
C LEU A 113 0.87 -4.31 10.42
N LEU A 114 -0.28 -3.83 10.86
CA LEU A 114 -1.58 -4.35 10.44
C LEU A 114 -2.19 -3.47 9.34
N PHE A 115 -2.85 -4.13 8.40
CA PHE A 115 -3.55 -3.52 7.28
C PHE A 115 -4.90 -4.19 7.09
N GLU A 116 -5.82 -3.49 6.43
CA GLU A 116 -7.15 -3.98 6.12
C GLU A 116 -7.59 -3.51 4.73
N SER A 117 -8.39 -4.35 4.08
CA SER A 117 -9.17 -3.96 2.90
C SER A 117 -10.63 -4.00 3.27
N CYS A 118 -11.37 -2.96 2.92
CA CYS A 118 -12.82 -2.89 3.16
C CYS A 118 -13.56 -3.08 1.83
N PHE A 119 -14.51 -4.01 1.82
CA PHE A 119 -15.34 -4.35 0.67
C PHE A 119 -16.74 -3.80 0.88
N LEU A 120 -17.21 -3.03 -0.08
CA LEU A 120 -18.55 -2.46 -0.14
C LEU A 120 -19.24 -2.98 -1.40
N ASP A 121 -20.21 -3.85 -1.22
CA ASP A 121 -21.02 -4.45 -2.29
C ASP A 121 -22.44 -3.83 -2.37
N ASP A 122 -22.62 -2.64 -1.77
CA ASP A 122 -23.89 -1.92 -1.72
C ASP A 122 -23.75 -0.49 -2.27
N LYS A 123 -24.02 -0.36 -3.56
CA LYS A 123 -23.97 0.90 -4.30
C LYS A 123 -24.99 1.93 -3.80
N GLU A 124 -26.18 1.49 -3.39
CA GLU A 124 -27.26 2.41 -3.01
C GLU A 124 -27.05 2.93 -1.58
N ALA A 125 -26.49 2.11 -0.68
CA ALA A 125 -25.96 2.61 0.59
C ALA A 125 -24.86 3.65 0.38
N LEU A 126 -23.92 3.40 -0.56
CA LEU A 126 -22.88 4.37 -0.89
C LEU A 126 -23.46 5.69 -1.42
N ARG A 127 -24.42 5.61 -2.36
CA ARG A 127 -25.12 6.78 -2.90
C ARG A 127 -25.81 7.57 -1.80
N THR A 128 -26.51 6.88 -0.91
CA THR A 128 -27.21 7.50 0.22
C THR A 128 -26.24 8.23 1.14
N MET A 129 -25.12 7.59 1.47
CA MET A 129 -24.06 8.18 2.30
C MET A 129 -23.44 9.41 1.64
N ILE A 130 -23.17 9.38 0.33
CA ILE A 130 -22.67 10.54 -0.43
C ILE A 130 -23.67 11.69 -0.39
N THR A 131 -24.95 11.43 -0.70
CA THR A 131 -26.00 12.46 -0.71
C THR A 131 -26.16 13.08 0.68
N LYS A 132 -26.20 12.26 1.73
CA LYS A 132 -26.35 12.69 3.13
C LYS A 132 -25.23 13.65 3.57
N ASN A 133 -24.02 13.46 3.06
CA ASN A 133 -22.85 14.25 3.45
C ASN A 133 -22.52 15.39 2.47
N SER A 134 -23.28 15.59 1.39
CA SER A 134 -22.99 16.57 0.34
C SER A 134 -22.71 17.98 0.86
N GLU A 135 -23.60 18.55 1.69
CA GLU A 135 -23.40 19.89 2.27
C GLU A 135 -22.13 20.00 3.13
N HIS A 136 -21.79 18.92 3.86
CA HIS A 136 -20.56 18.88 4.65
C HIS A 136 -19.32 18.90 3.75
N ILE A 137 -19.35 18.12 2.66
CA ILE A 137 -18.27 18.07 1.67
C ILE A 137 -18.10 19.43 0.96
N ASP A 138 -19.18 20.11 0.62
CA ASP A 138 -19.14 21.46 0.03
C ASP A 138 -18.54 22.48 1.02
N GLY A 139 -18.83 22.31 2.32
CA GLY A 139 -18.21 23.11 3.38
C GLY A 139 -16.70 22.86 3.55
N ILE A 140 -16.23 21.64 3.26
CA ILE A 140 -14.80 21.31 3.23
C ILE A 140 -14.14 21.98 2.02
N GLU A 141 -14.72 21.86 0.82
CA GLU A 141 -14.18 22.42 -0.42
C GLU A 141 -13.79 23.89 -0.28
N LYS A 142 -14.68 24.70 0.31
CA LYS A 142 -14.47 26.15 0.53
C LYS A 142 -13.26 26.49 1.40
N LYS A 143 -12.72 25.52 2.14
CA LYS A 143 -11.54 25.69 3.02
C LYS A 143 -10.25 25.21 2.36
N LEU A 144 -10.34 24.54 1.21
CA LEU A 144 -9.18 23.97 0.53
C LEU A 144 -8.58 24.98 -0.43
N ASN A 145 -7.25 25.02 -0.48
CA ASN A 145 -6.50 25.85 -1.43
C ASN A 145 -5.94 25.00 -2.58
N PHE A 146 -6.80 24.17 -3.18
CA PHE A 146 -6.50 23.40 -4.39
C PHE A 146 -7.79 23.08 -5.13
N THR A 147 -7.67 22.73 -6.41
CA THR A 147 -8.77 22.19 -7.22
C THR A 147 -8.54 20.73 -7.55
N LEU A 148 -9.62 19.97 -7.75
CA LEU A 148 -9.53 18.59 -8.21
C LEU A 148 -9.81 18.48 -9.70
N GLN A 149 -8.90 17.85 -10.43
CA GLN A 149 -9.07 17.55 -11.84
C GLN A 149 -8.93 16.04 -12.11
N PRO A 150 -9.71 15.47 -13.05
CA PRO A 150 -9.50 14.10 -13.51
C PRO A 150 -8.09 13.88 -14.04
N LEU A 151 -7.55 12.70 -13.77
CA LEU A 151 -6.28 12.29 -14.35
C LEU A 151 -6.48 11.96 -15.83
N SER A 152 -5.52 12.35 -16.67
CA SER A 152 -5.39 11.84 -18.04
C SER A 152 -3.99 11.24 -18.20
N PHE A 153 -3.83 10.42 -19.25
CA PHE A 153 -2.53 9.83 -19.55
C PHE A 153 -1.50 10.88 -19.98
N ASP A 154 -1.92 11.89 -20.73
CA ASP A 154 -1.06 12.99 -21.15
C ASP A 154 -0.59 13.83 -19.96
N LEU A 155 -1.52 14.18 -19.05
CA LEU A 155 -1.18 14.89 -17.81
C LEU A 155 -0.25 14.06 -16.93
N TRP A 156 -0.45 12.74 -16.85
CA TRP A 156 0.48 11.87 -16.13
C TRP A 156 1.89 11.94 -16.72
N LYS A 157 2.01 11.82 -18.05
CA LYS A 157 3.32 11.86 -18.74
C LYS A 157 4.02 13.20 -18.55
N GLU A 158 3.29 14.29 -18.73
CA GLU A 158 3.79 15.66 -18.56
C GLU A 158 4.24 15.91 -17.12
N MET A 159 3.42 15.49 -16.15
CA MET A 159 3.64 15.75 -14.73
C MET A 159 4.43 14.65 -14.01
N LEU A 160 5.03 13.69 -14.73
CA LEU A 160 5.74 12.56 -14.13
C LEU A 160 6.79 12.98 -13.08
N PRO A 161 7.59 14.06 -13.27
CA PRO A 161 8.49 14.56 -12.23
C PRO A 161 7.76 15.02 -10.96
N SER A 162 6.61 15.66 -11.12
CA SER A 162 5.77 16.11 -10.01
C SER A 162 5.16 14.92 -9.26
N PHE A 163 4.65 13.90 -9.97
CA PHE A 163 4.15 12.67 -9.35
C PHE A 163 5.23 11.93 -8.57
N HIS A 164 6.44 11.82 -9.13
CA HIS A 164 7.57 11.20 -8.44
C HIS A 164 7.92 11.91 -7.13
N ARG A 165 8.07 13.25 -7.17
CA ARG A 165 8.32 14.07 -5.99
C ARG A 165 7.21 13.92 -4.95
N VAL A 166 5.96 14.07 -5.37
CA VAL A 166 4.78 14.04 -4.49
C VAL A 166 4.61 12.64 -3.88
N THR A 167 4.79 11.56 -4.64
CA THR A 167 4.77 10.18 -4.12
C THR A 167 5.79 9.99 -3.01
N ASN A 168 7.05 10.41 -3.25
CA ASN A 168 8.10 10.27 -2.25
C ASN A 168 7.80 11.08 -0.99
N GLU A 169 7.26 12.30 -1.12
CA GLU A 169 6.92 13.14 0.03
C GLU A 169 5.68 12.68 0.80
N ILE A 170 4.66 12.16 0.13
CA ILE A 170 3.44 11.65 0.78
C ILE A 170 3.77 10.45 1.67
N PHE A 171 4.61 9.54 1.19
CA PHE A 171 4.84 8.24 1.81
C PHE A 171 6.14 8.14 2.62
N LYS A 172 6.97 9.18 2.67
CA LYS A 172 8.27 9.16 3.39
C LYS A 172 8.18 8.71 4.85
N ASP A 173 7.08 9.02 5.51
CA ASP A 173 6.87 8.71 6.93
C ASP A 173 6.26 7.30 7.15
N ASN A 174 5.91 6.58 6.07
CA ASN A 174 5.43 5.22 6.19
C ASN A 174 6.56 4.28 6.59
N ALA A 175 6.28 3.37 7.53
CA ALA A 175 7.22 2.31 7.87
C ALA A 175 7.55 1.45 6.64
N ALA A 176 8.81 1.01 6.56
CA ALA A 176 9.41 0.33 5.39
C ALA A 176 9.51 1.16 4.11
N PHE A 177 9.06 2.42 4.09
CA PHE A 177 9.15 3.24 2.89
C PHE A 177 10.60 3.58 2.58
N VAL A 178 10.92 3.46 1.30
CA VAL A 178 12.21 3.82 0.73
C VAL A 178 11.92 4.72 -0.46
N PRO A 179 12.56 5.90 -0.56
CA PRO A 179 12.37 6.77 -1.71
C PRO A 179 12.67 6.04 -3.03
N ILE A 180 11.69 6.01 -3.92
CA ILE A 180 11.84 5.41 -5.25
C ILE A 180 12.65 6.36 -6.12
N SER A 181 13.62 5.84 -6.87
CA SER A 181 14.35 6.62 -7.88
C SER A 181 13.47 6.93 -9.09
N MET A 182 13.76 8.01 -9.83
CA MET A 182 13.01 8.36 -11.05
C MET A 182 13.00 7.22 -12.07
N ASP A 183 14.13 6.52 -12.26
CA ASP A 183 14.22 5.41 -13.23
C ASP A 183 13.34 4.23 -12.82
N LEU A 184 13.33 3.88 -11.53
CA LEU A 184 12.45 2.82 -11.04
C LEU A 184 10.98 3.26 -11.08
N PHE A 185 10.69 4.53 -10.78
CA PHE A 185 9.34 5.10 -10.87
C PHE A 185 8.78 4.98 -12.28
N LYS A 186 9.56 5.32 -13.31
CA LYS A 186 9.19 5.13 -14.73
C LYS A 186 8.88 3.68 -15.08
N ARG A 187 9.62 2.72 -14.52
CA ARG A 187 9.42 1.28 -14.78
C ARG A 187 8.17 0.73 -14.09
N VAL A 188 7.95 1.13 -12.84
CA VAL A 188 6.78 0.68 -12.04
C VAL A 188 5.49 1.34 -12.55
N PHE A 189 5.53 2.64 -12.83
CA PHE A 189 4.38 3.44 -13.26
C PHE A 189 4.40 3.70 -14.77
N ASN A 190 4.59 2.62 -15.54
CA ASN A 190 4.66 2.64 -17.01
C ASN A 190 3.27 2.65 -17.68
N GLU A 191 3.22 2.62 -19.01
CA GLU A 191 1.96 2.64 -19.77
C GLU A 191 1.01 1.47 -19.43
N GLN A 192 1.55 0.28 -19.13
CA GLN A 192 0.75 -0.88 -18.73
C GLN A 192 0.13 -0.72 -17.33
N PHE A 193 0.82 -0.01 -16.43
CA PHE A 193 0.21 0.40 -15.16
C PHE A 193 -0.94 1.38 -15.42
N PHE A 194 -0.73 2.35 -16.30
CA PHE A 194 -1.71 3.39 -16.63
C PHE A 194 -2.96 2.88 -17.33
N SER A 195 -2.84 1.86 -18.18
CA SER A 195 -3.97 1.30 -18.93
C SER A 195 -5.07 0.71 -18.04
N GLN A 196 -4.79 0.53 -16.75
CA GLN A 196 -5.70 -0.06 -15.76
C GLN A 196 -6.27 0.99 -14.79
N VAL A 197 -5.79 2.23 -14.87
CA VAL A 197 -6.25 3.33 -14.02
C VAL A 197 -7.63 3.76 -14.48
N CYS A 198 -8.57 3.89 -13.54
CA CYS A 198 -9.86 4.50 -13.82
C CYS A 198 -9.68 6.02 -13.90
N LEU A 199 -9.53 6.54 -15.12
CA LEU A 199 -9.31 7.98 -15.37
C LEU A 199 -10.47 8.87 -14.90
N LYS A 200 -11.69 8.32 -14.79
CA LYS A 200 -12.86 9.07 -14.29
C LYS A 200 -12.80 9.33 -12.79
N SER A 201 -12.32 8.37 -11.99
CA SER A 201 -12.32 8.46 -10.53
C SER A 201 -10.92 8.72 -9.93
N SER A 202 -9.86 8.60 -10.72
CA SER A 202 -8.51 8.99 -10.32
C SER A 202 -8.33 10.49 -10.52
N LEU A 203 -7.93 11.19 -9.47
CA LEU A 203 -7.97 12.65 -9.42
C LEU A 203 -6.62 13.21 -8.99
N MET A 204 -6.29 14.38 -9.51
CA MET A 204 -5.16 15.21 -9.09
C MET A 204 -5.67 16.41 -8.32
N ALA A 205 -4.94 16.80 -7.27
CA ALA A 205 -5.13 18.04 -6.54
C ALA A 205 -4.05 19.05 -6.96
N MET A 206 -4.48 20.18 -7.50
CA MET A 206 -3.64 21.24 -8.03
C MET A 206 -3.77 22.51 -7.20
N ASP A 207 -2.66 23.06 -6.73
CA ASP A 207 -2.69 24.37 -6.07
C ASP A 207 -2.95 25.52 -7.08
N PRO A 208 -3.21 26.76 -6.62
CA PRO A 208 -3.46 27.89 -7.52
C PRO A 208 -2.28 28.25 -8.44
N ALA A 209 -1.08 27.78 -8.14
CA ALA A 209 0.11 27.97 -8.96
C ALA A 209 0.29 26.83 -9.99
N GLY A 210 -0.63 25.87 -10.05
CA GLY A 210 -0.58 24.75 -10.98
C GLY A 210 0.35 23.62 -10.53
N ASN A 211 0.73 23.54 -9.25
CA ASN A 211 1.55 22.44 -8.74
C ASN A 211 0.68 21.29 -8.24
N LEU A 212 1.13 20.06 -8.50
CA LEU A 212 0.56 18.87 -7.90
C LEU A 212 0.84 18.85 -6.38
N VAL A 213 -0.22 18.80 -5.57
CA VAL A 213 -0.15 18.76 -4.11
C VAL A 213 -0.78 17.50 -3.49
N GLY A 214 -1.48 16.71 -4.28
CA GLY A 214 -2.05 15.43 -3.88
C GLY A 214 -2.71 14.72 -5.05
N TYR A 215 -3.03 13.44 -4.88
CA TYR A 215 -3.73 12.67 -5.91
C TYR A 215 -4.37 11.42 -5.32
N CYS A 216 -5.28 10.80 -6.06
CA CYS A 216 -5.68 9.40 -5.89
C CYS A 216 -5.57 8.62 -7.21
N LEU A 217 -5.19 7.34 -7.11
CA LEU A 217 -5.21 6.38 -8.19
C LEU A 217 -6.14 5.23 -7.82
N ASN A 218 -7.18 5.08 -8.64
CA ASN A 218 -8.12 3.98 -8.56
C ASN A 218 -8.03 3.13 -9.82
N PHE A 219 -8.43 1.87 -9.72
CA PHE A 219 -8.32 0.91 -10.81
C PHE A 219 -9.65 0.21 -11.02
N SER A 220 -9.99 -0.06 -12.27
CA SER A 220 -11.04 -1.04 -12.55
C SER A 220 -10.48 -2.43 -12.21
N SER A 221 -11.22 -3.25 -11.49
CA SER A 221 -10.81 -4.64 -11.24
C SER A 221 -10.81 -5.41 -12.58
N PRO A 222 -9.68 -6.06 -12.95
CA PRO A 222 -9.65 -6.95 -14.11
C PRO A 222 -10.58 -8.16 -13.95
N GLU A 223 -10.81 -8.60 -12.72
CA GLU A 223 -11.63 -9.76 -12.38
C GLU A 223 -13.13 -9.44 -12.47
N ASN A 224 -13.51 -8.19 -12.18
CA ASN A 224 -14.88 -7.70 -12.30
C ASN A 224 -14.90 -6.21 -12.67
N SER A 225 -15.28 -5.91 -13.92
CA SER A 225 -15.33 -4.53 -14.45
C SER A 225 -16.31 -3.61 -13.72
N LYS A 226 -17.21 -4.14 -12.88
CA LYS A 226 -18.11 -3.37 -12.01
C LYS A 226 -17.58 -3.15 -10.60
N THR A 227 -16.34 -3.53 -10.33
CA THR A 227 -15.64 -3.28 -9.07
C THR A 227 -14.55 -2.21 -9.24
N LEU A 228 -14.60 -1.16 -8.41
CA LEU A 228 -13.53 -0.16 -8.32
C LEU A 228 -12.59 -0.50 -7.16
N LEU A 229 -11.29 -0.52 -7.45
CA LEU A 229 -10.21 -0.65 -6.47
C LEU A 229 -9.67 0.75 -6.12
N ILE A 230 -9.87 1.19 -4.88
CA ILE A 230 -9.41 2.48 -4.35
C ILE A 230 -8.13 2.22 -3.57
N LYS A 231 -6.97 2.59 -4.14
CA LYS A 231 -5.69 2.03 -3.68
C LYS A 231 -4.68 3.06 -3.19
N THR A 232 -4.34 4.04 -4.00
CA THR A 232 -3.28 5.01 -3.66
C THR A 232 -3.90 6.37 -3.51
N ALA A 233 -3.70 7.03 -2.38
CA ALA A 233 -4.12 8.40 -2.19
C ALA A 233 -3.24 9.10 -1.16
N GLY A 234 -3.03 10.39 -1.34
CA GLY A 234 -2.37 11.20 -0.33
C GLY A 234 -2.17 12.65 -0.76
N PHE A 235 -1.73 13.44 0.22
CA PHE A 235 -1.48 14.87 0.08
C PHE A 235 -0.13 15.22 0.71
N LEU A 236 0.57 16.17 0.10
CA LEU A 236 1.71 16.83 0.71
C LEU A 236 1.31 17.39 2.08
N PRO A 237 2.22 17.42 3.09
CA PRO A 237 1.90 17.84 4.44
C PRO A 237 1.11 19.15 4.56
N GLN A 238 1.52 20.17 3.81
CA GLN A 238 0.89 21.50 3.78
C GLN A 238 -0.52 21.50 3.18
N ALA A 239 -0.89 20.48 2.40
CA ALA A 239 -2.18 20.35 1.72
C ALA A 239 -3.11 19.33 2.40
N ARG A 240 -2.76 18.76 3.56
CA ARG A 240 -3.57 17.74 4.25
C ARG A 240 -4.81 18.30 4.94
N ASN A 241 -4.76 19.53 5.43
CA ASN A 241 -5.84 20.21 6.18
C ASN A 241 -6.46 19.32 7.27
N MET A 242 -5.64 18.79 8.18
CA MET A 242 -6.07 17.87 9.25
C MET A 242 -6.88 16.65 8.75
N GLY A 243 -6.64 16.19 7.52
CA GLY A 243 -7.32 15.05 6.91
C GLY A 243 -8.53 15.41 6.06
N LEU A 244 -9.02 16.65 6.11
CA LEU A 244 -10.18 17.10 5.32
C LEU A 244 -9.95 16.95 3.81
N SER A 245 -8.72 17.15 3.35
CA SER A 245 -8.38 17.03 1.94
C SER A 245 -8.54 15.61 1.41
N PHE A 246 -8.20 14.60 2.23
CA PHE A 246 -8.42 13.21 1.88
C PHE A 246 -9.91 12.86 1.83
N ILE A 247 -10.70 13.34 2.80
CA ILE A 247 -12.16 13.14 2.82
C ILE A 247 -12.78 13.74 1.55
N TYR A 248 -12.50 15.00 1.24
CA TYR A 248 -13.02 15.66 0.04
C TYR A 248 -12.60 14.93 -1.25
N LEU A 249 -11.32 14.57 -1.39
CA LEU A 249 -10.82 13.78 -2.53
C LEU A 249 -11.58 12.45 -2.68
N LEU A 250 -11.78 11.74 -1.58
CA LEU A 250 -12.43 10.44 -1.58
C LEU A 250 -13.90 10.53 -2.01
N PHE A 251 -14.65 11.50 -1.48
CA PHE A 251 -16.03 11.73 -1.87
C PHE A 251 -16.15 12.10 -3.35
N GLN A 252 -15.30 13.01 -3.83
CA GLN A 252 -15.28 13.41 -5.25
C GLN A 252 -14.93 12.24 -6.17
N SER A 253 -13.99 11.39 -5.75
CA SER A 253 -13.63 10.16 -6.45
C SER A 253 -14.80 9.17 -6.51
N LEU A 254 -15.46 8.92 -5.37
CA LEU A 254 -16.59 7.98 -5.27
C LEU A 254 -17.81 8.46 -6.06
N SER A 255 -18.15 9.75 -5.96
CA SER A 255 -19.26 10.35 -6.73
C SER A 255 -19.06 10.19 -8.24
N ARG A 256 -17.83 10.37 -8.74
CA ARG A 256 -17.48 10.15 -10.16
C ARG A 256 -17.52 8.68 -10.57
N ALA A 257 -17.25 7.77 -9.64
CA ALA A 257 -17.26 6.34 -9.89
C ALA A 257 -18.68 5.73 -9.85
N LEU A 258 -19.57 6.26 -9.02
CA LEU A 258 -20.92 5.71 -8.80
C LEU A 258 -21.67 5.32 -10.08
N PRO A 259 -21.66 6.09 -11.18
CA PRO A 259 -22.37 5.68 -12.40
C PRO A 259 -21.88 4.35 -13.00
N ASP A 260 -20.57 4.08 -12.93
CA ASP A 260 -19.93 3.00 -13.69
C ASP A 260 -19.74 1.70 -12.87
N TYR A 261 -19.68 1.81 -11.54
CA TYR A 261 -19.35 0.72 -10.62
C TYR A 261 -20.50 0.37 -9.67
N ASN A 262 -20.50 -0.87 -9.19
CA ASN A 262 -21.48 -1.41 -8.23
C ASN A 262 -20.83 -1.87 -6.91
N SER A 263 -19.55 -2.26 -6.96
CA SER A 263 -18.77 -2.65 -5.78
C SER A 263 -17.51 -1.81 -5.67
N PHE A 264 -17.04 -1.62 -4.44
CA PHE A 264 -15.89 -0.78 -4.12
C PHE A 264 -15.00 -1.51 -3.12
N VAL A 265 -13.69 -1.52 -3.39
CA VAL A 265 -12.69 -2.08 -2.50
C VAL A 265 -11.74 -0.97 -2.09
N PHE A 266 -11.71 -0.65 -0.80
CA PHE A 266 -10.72 0.24 -0.22
C PHE A 266 -9.52 -0.61 0.14
N CYS A 267 -8.49 -0.57 -0.69
CA CYS A 267 -7.45 -1.57 -0.72
C CYS A 267 -6.37 -1.30 0.31
N LEU A 268 -6.06 -2.31 1.13
CA LEU A 268 -4.75 -2.48 1.76
C LEU A 268 -4.29 -1.30 2.63
N MET A 269 -5.24 -0.63 3.25
CA MET A 269 -5.02 0.52 4.11
C MET A 269 -4.35 0.08 5.40
N LYS A 270 -3.50 0.92 5.99
CA LYS A 270 -3.02 0.66 7.36
C LYS A 270 -4.24 0.62 8.28
N LYS A 271 -4.31 -0.39 9.16
CA LYS A 271 -5.44 -0.59 10.05
C LYS A 271 -5.69 0.68 10.87
N GLY A 272 -6.94 1.13 10.89
CA GLY A 272 -7.34 2.38 11.55
C GLY A 272 -7.22 3.65 10.69
N ASN A 273 -6.72 3.56 9.46
CA ASN A 273 -6.74 4.70 8.53
C ASN A 273 -8.07 4.83 7.76
N PHE A 274 -9.00 3.88 7.89
CA PHE A 274 -10.28 3.93 7.21
C PHE A 274 -11.11 5.13 7.72
N PRO A 275 -11.64 6.01 6.82
CA PRO A 275 -12.36 7.20 7.26
C PRO A 275 -13.59 6.83 8.10
N SER A 276 -13.66 7.39 9.30
CA SER A 276 -14.79 7.19 10.22
C SER A 276 -16.14 7.60 9.60
N LEU A 277 -16.12 8.62 8.73
CA LEU A 277 -17.29 9.10 7.99
C LEU A 277 -17.90 8.03 7.07
N LEU A 278 -17.09 7.06 6.62
CA LEU A 278 -17.55 5.92 5.83
C LEU A 278 -17.92 4.72 6.70
N SER A 279 -17.30 4.55 7.86
CA SER A 279 -17.43 3.33 8.66
C SER A 279 -18.75 3.19 9.41
N SER A 280 -19.43 4.29 9.75
CA SER A 280 -20.67 4.24 10.54
C SER A 280 -21.89 3.84 9.71
N ASP A 281 -21.88 4.17 8.43
CA ASP A 281 -23.07 4.16 7.58
C ASP A 281 -23.08 3.00 6.57
N LEU A 282 -22.01 2.21 6.51
CA LEU A 282 -21.79 1.19 5.48
C LEU A 282 -21.56 -0.19 6.09
N ASN A 283 -22.22 -1.20 5.51
CA ASN A 283 -21.95 -2.60 5.82
C ASN A 283 -20.71 -3.06 5.04
N LEU A 284 -19.56 -3.07 5.73
CA LEU A 284 -18.27 -3.38 5.13
C LEU A 284 -17.81 -4.77 5.54
N ARG A 285 -17.45 -5.61 4.57
CA ARG A 285 -16.65 -6.82 4.85
C ARG A 285 -15.19 -6.43 4.89
N THR A 286 -14.40 -7.09 5.73
CA THR A 286 -12.96 -6.82 5.85
C THR A 286 -12.12 -8.05 5.56
N THR A 287 -10.93 -7.82 5.01
CA THR A 287 -9.83 -8.79 4.95
C THR A 287 -8.63 -8.15 5.64
N ASN A 288 -7.93 -8.92 6.49
CA ASN A 288 -6.80 -8.42 7.27
C ASN A 288 -5.46 -8.90 6.71
N TYR A 289 -4.43 -8.08 6.92
CA TYR A 289 -3.08 -8.39 6.50
C TYR A 289 -2.05 -7.92 7.52
N ALA A 290 -0.88 -8.55 7.54
CA ALA A 290 0.24 -8.11 8.38
C ALA A 290 1.58 -8.10 7.66
N LEU A 291 2.39 -7.11 7.99
CA LEU A 291 3.85 -7.20 7.88
C LEU A 291 4.38 -7.67 9.24
N PHE A 292 5.25 -8.66 9.21
CA PHE A 292 5.78 -9.32 10.38
C PHE A 292 7.14 -8.73 10.76
N SER A 293 7.50 -8.85 12.03
CA SER A 293 8.85 -8.55 12.50
C SER A 293 9.33 -9.53 13.56
N LYS A 294 10.64 -9.60 13.74
CA LYS A 294 11.30 -10.37 14.79
C LYS A 294 12.52 -9.61 15.28
N ARG A 295 12.63 -9.41 16.60
CA ARG A 295 13.85 -8.88 17.20
C ARG A 295 14.94 -9.94 17.14
N LEU A 296 16.13 -9.52 16.70
CA LEU A 296 17.31 -10.37 16.71
C LEU A 296 17.92 -10.32 18.11
N LEU A 297 18.37 -11.47 18.61
CA LEU A 297 19.16 -11.51 19.83
C LEU A 297 20.52 -10.88 19.53
N ALA A 298 21.03 -10.08 20.48
CA ALA A 298 22.42 -9.64 20.42
C ALA A 298 23.30 -10.90 20.46
N GLY A 299 24.14 -11.06 19.43
CA GLY A 299 25.14 -12.13 19.38
C GLY A 299 26.25 -11.93 20.39
#